data_AF-A0A2P2LJQ3-F1
#
_entry.id   AF-A0A2P2LJQ3-F1
#
_cell.length_a   1.000
_cell.length_b   1.000
_cell.length_c   1.000
_cell.angle_alpha   90.00
_cell.angle_beta   90.00
_cell.angle_gamma   90.00
#
_symmetry.space_group_name_H-M   'P 1'
#
loop_
_entity.id
_entity.type
_entity.pdbx_description
1 polymer ?
#
loop_
_entity_poly.entity_id
_entity_poly.type
_entity_poly.pdbx_seq_one_letter_code
_entity_poly.pdbx_strand_id
1 'polypeptide(L)'
;MAVSEEECSNAKSRPSSSAPPSSSSSSTASRGAHYLAKCVFRGSVVLQVVSGHIRSPSCSDVVFGKETSIELVVICEDGIVQSICEQPVFGTIKDLAIIPWNDKFHSRSPQGKDLLVVISDSGNLSFLSFCNEMHRFLPLTHVQLSKPGNLRHQLGRRLAVDSRQAAVWK
;
A
#
# COMPACT_ATOMS: atom_id res chain seq x y z
N MET A 1 15.11 32.59 -3.06
CA MET A 1 14.60 33.00 -1.74
C MET A 1 15.15 32.01 -0.72
N ALA A 2 15.74 32.55 0.34
CA ALA A 2 16.54 31.80 1.31
C ALA A 2 15.68 30.85 2.15
N VAL A 3 16.18 29.62 2.31
CA VAL A 3 15.72 28.64 3.30
C VAL A 3 16.57 28.82 4.54
N SER A 4 15.93 29.10 5.67
CA SER A 4 16.58 29.13 6.98
C SER A 4 16.26 27.83 7.72
N GLU A 5 17.30 27.09 8.05
CA GLU A 5 17.28 25.90 8.88
C GLU A 5 17.38 26.34 10.35
N GLU A 6 16.36 26.06 11.17
CA GLU A 6 16.45 26.25 12.63
C GLU A 6 16.38 24.91 13.34
N GLU A 7 17.58 24.47 13.74
CA GLU A 7 17.87 23.45 14.73
C GLU A 7 17.42 23.94 16.11
N CYS A 8 16.49 23.23 16.75
CA CYS A 8 16.10 23.50 18.14
C CYS A 8 16.57 22.37 19.05
N SER A 9 17.82 22.48 19.49
CA SER A 9 18.28 21.87 20.74
C SER A 9 17.94 22.83 21.89
N ASN A 10 17.20 22.36 22.90
CA ASN A 10 17.09 23.09 24.16
C ASN A 10 17.00 22.13 25.34
N ALA A 11 18.17 21.86 25.93
CA ALA A 11 18.30 21.35 27.27
C ALA A 11 18.48 22.54 28.22
N LYS A 12 17.57 22.74 29.19
CA LYS A 12 17.93 23.45 30.43
C LYS A 12 17.05 23.08 31.63
N SER A 13 17.72 22.36 32.55
CA SER A 13 17.70 22.46 34.02
C SER A 13 16.40 22.45 34.84
N ARG A 14 16.37 21.46 35.76
CA ARG A 14 15.59 21.35 37.01
C ARG A 14 15.38 22.67 37.78
N PRO A 15 14.29 22.73 38.56
CA PRO A 15 14.31 23.32 39.88
C PRO A 15 14.05 22.27 40.99
N SER A 16 14.75 22.42 42.11
CA SER A 16 14.59 21.67 43.35
C SER A 16 13.79 22.47 44.39
N SER A 17 13.19 21.74 45.34
CA SER A 17 12.60 22.08 46.65
C SER A 17 11.19 22.68 46.77
N SER A 18 10.26 21.79 47.18
CA SER A 18 9.27 21.85 48.30
C SER A 18 8.31 23.05 48.50
N ALA A 19 7.02 22.83 48.20
CA ALA A 19 5.83 22.94 49.08
C ALA A 19 4.53 22.98 48.21
N PRO A 20 3.40 22.37 48.62
CA PRO A 20 2.15 22.42 47.85
C PRO A 20 1.30 23.62 48.25
N PRO A 21 0.58 24.24 47.30
CA PRO A 21 -0.78 24.64 47.64
C PRO A 21 -1.80 24.40 46.52
N SER A 22 -2.95 23.89 46.98
CA SER A 22 -4.31 24.15 46.48
C SER A 22 -4.59 24.03 44.98
N SER A 23 -5.31 22.95 44.67
CA SER A 23 -6.11 22.72 43.47
C SER A 23 -6.99 23.92 43.10
N SER A 24 -6.54 24.68 42.12
CA SER A 24 -7.40 25.35 41.16
C SER A 24 -6.82 25.10 39.78
N SER A 25 -7.03 23.89 39.27
CA SER A 25 -6.77 23.59 37.86
C SER A 25 -7.80 24.34 37.04
N SER A 26 -7.56 25.63 36.82
CA SER A 26 -8.11 26.35 35.68
C SER A 26 -7.78 25.51 34.46
N SER A 27 -8.79 24.88 33.89
CA SER A 27 -8.68 24.10 32.66
C SER A 27 -8.36 25.06 31.52
N THR A 28 -7.10 25.48 31.43
CA THR A 28 -6.51 25.92 30.17
C THR A 28 -6.48 24.69 29.30
N ALA A 29 -7.62 24.41 28.65
CA ALA A 29 -7.69 23.48 27.54
C ALA A 29 -6.64 23.96 26.55
N SER A 30 -5.49 23.28 26.53
CA SER A 30 -4.49 23.47 25.49
C SER A 30 -5.25 23.23 24.18
N ARG A 31 -5.58 24.30 23.45
CA ARG A 31 -6.15 24.20 22.11
C ARG A 31 -5.08 23.55 21.25
N GLY A 32 -5.12 22.22 21.19
CA GLY A 32 -4.18 21.44 20.41
C GLY A 32 -4.21 21.92 18.97
N ALA A 33 -3.04 22.06 18.36
CA ALA A 33 -2.98 22.33 16.94
C ALA A 33 -3.53 21.12 16.17
N HIS A 34 -4.42 21.37 15.23
CA HIS A 34 -4.98 20.34 14.34
C HIS A 34 -4.41 20.53 12.94
N TYR A 35 -3.90 19.45 12.35
CA TYR A 35 -3.30 19.47 11.02
C TYR A 35 -4.06 18.53 10.08
N LEU A 36 -4.21 18.96 8.82
CA LEU A 36 -4.74 18.14 7.73
C LEU A 36 -3.65 17.93 6.68
N ALA A 37 -3.29 16.68 6.44
CA ALA A 37 -2.39 16.31 5.35
C ALA A 37 -3.20 16.04 4.07
N LYS A 38 -2.82 16.64 2.96
CA LYS A 38 -3.38 16.40 1.62
C LYS A 38 -2.27 16.18 0.62
N CYS A 39 -2.40 15.13 -0.19
CA CYS A 39 -1.51 14.86 -1.31
C CYS A 39 -2.05 15.56 -2.57
N VAL A 40 -1.24 16.43 -3.18
CA VAL A 40 -1.62 17.15 -4.41
C VAL A 40 -1.27 16.33 -5.66
N PHE A 41 -0.10 15.70 -5.66
CA PHE A 41 0.35 14.79 -6.71
C PHE A 41 0.76 13.46 -6.11
N ARG A 42 0.29 12.37 -6.71
CA ARG A 42 0.73 11.02 -6.36
C ARG A 42 2.14 10.80 -6.90
N GLY A 43 2.87 9.88 -6.27
CA GLY A 43 4.17 9.46 -6.77
C GLY A 43 4.05 8.90 -8.20
N SER A 44 5.03 9.21 -9.04
CA SER A 44 5.08 8.75 -10.43
C SER A 44 6.09 7.61 -10.65
N VAL A 45 6.93 7.32 -9.66
CA VAL A 45 7.95 6.27 -9.76
C VAL A 45 7.27 4.90 -9.76
N VAL A 46 7.53 4.14 -10.83
CA VAL A 46 7.12 2.75 -10.97
C VAL A 46 8.28 1.86 -10.53
N LEU A 47 8.06 1.04 -9.50
CA LEU A 47 9.07 0.13 -8.96
C LEU A 47 8.90 -1.29 -9.50
N GLN A 48 7.66 -1.68 -9.81
CA GLN A 48 7.29 -3.01 -10.26
C GLN A 48 6.25 -2.92 -11.36
N VAL A 49 6.30 -3.87 -12.28
CA VAL A 49 5.34 -3.98 -13.38
C VAL A 49 4.95 -5.45 -13.48
N VAL A 50 3.65 -5.72 -13.45
CA VAL A 50 3.11 -7.05 -13.70
C VAL A 50 2.02 -6.97 -14.75
N SER A 51 1.86 -8.03 -15.55
CA SER A 51 0.82 -8.10 -16.59
C SER A 51 -0.03 -9.34 -16.40
N GLY A 52 -1.33 -9.19 -16.65
CA GLY A 52 -2.31 -10.26 -16.54
C GLY A 52 -3.69 -9.82 -17.02
N HIS A 53 -4.65 -10.74 -16.92
CA HIS A 53 -6.03 -10.57 -17.33
C HIS A 53 -6.88 -10.07 -16.16
N ILE A 54 -6.69 -8.81 -15.79
CA ILE A 54 -7.19 -8.24 -14.52
C ILE A 54 -8.65 -7.78 -14.63
N ARG A 55 -9.03 -7.12 -15.73
CA ARG A 55 -10.39 -6.61 -15.96
C ARG A 55 -11.32 -7.64 -16.58
N SER A 56 -10.79 -8.51 -17.42
CA SER A 56 -11.50 -9.63 -18.04
C SER A 56 -10.49 -10.65 -18.57
N PRO A 57 -10.90 -11.90 -18.85
CA PRO A 57 -10.02 -12.92 -19.46
C PRO A 57 -9.47 -12.55 -20.83
N SER A 58 -10.08 -11.57 -21.52
CA SER A 58 -9.72 -11.14 -22.87
C SER A 58 -8.91 -9.83 -22.91
N CYS A 59 -8.79 -9.12 -21.80
CA CYS A 59 -8.03 -7.89 -21.72
C CYS A 59 -6.61 -8.19 -21.23
N SER A 60 -5.61 -7.77 -21.99
CA SER A 60 -4.23 -7.72 -21.49
C SER A 60 -4.06 -6.40 -20.74
N ASP A 61 -3.92 -6.50 -19.42
CA ASP A 61 -3.75 -5.35 -18.55
C ASP A 61 -2.34 -5.33 -17.96
N VAL A 62 -1.93 -4.13 -17.54
CA VAL A 62 -0.66 -3.91 -16.84
C VAL A 62 -0.95 -3.23 -15.51
N VAL A 63 -0.30 -3.70 -14.44
CA VAL A 63 -0.36 -3.08 -13.13
C VAL A 63 1.02 -2.55 -12.77
N PHE A 64 1.09 -1.26 -12.50
CA PHE A 64 2.26 -0.62 -11.92
C PHE A 64 2.17 -0.70 -10.40
N GLY A 65 3.18 -1.32 -9.80
CA GLY A 65 3.49 -1.19 -8.38
C GLY A 65 4.35 0.03 -8.17
N LYS A 66 3.75 1.09 -7.65
CA LYS A 66 4.51 2.24 -7.13
C LYS A 66 4.92 1.95 -5.68
N GLU A 67 5.47 2.93 -4.99
CA GLU A 67 5.85 2.78 -3.59
C GLU A 67 4.62 2.59 -2.67
N THR A 68 3.59 3.43 -2.84
CA THR A 68 2.44 3.51 -1.92
C THR A 68 1.08 3.36 -2.59
N SER A 69 1.07 3.08 -3.89
CA SER A 69 -0.13 2.86 -4.70
C SER A 69 0.09 1.78 -5.75
N ILE A 70 -1.00 1.13 -6.13
CA ILE A 70 -1.08 0.31 -7.34
C ILE A 70 -1.85 1.08 -8.39
N GLU A 71 -1.40 1.00 -9.64
CA GLU A 71 -2.06 1.67 -10.76
C GLU A 71 -2.30 0.67 -11.88
N LEU A 72 -3.56 0.50 -12.26
CA LEU A 72 -3.97 -0.32 -13.40
C LEU A 72 -3.93 0.55 -14.65
N VAL A 73 -3.20 0.10 -15.66
CA VAL A 73 -3.05 0.78 -16.94
C VAL A 73 -3.32 -0.17 -18.10
N VAL A 74 -3.65 0.41 -19.25
CA VAL A 74 -3.71 -0.28 -20.54
C VAL A 74 -2.75 0.37 -21.52
N ILE A 75 -2.21 -0.44 -22.42
CA ILE A 75 -1.46 0.05 -23.57
C ILE A 75 -2.44 0.08 -24.74
N CYS A 76 -2.78 1.28 -25.20
CA CYS A 76 -3.65 1.49 -26.34
C CYS A 76 -2.96 1.08 -27.66
N GLU A 77 -3.74 0.94 -28.73
CA GLU A 77 -3.22 0.53 -30.05
C GLU A 77 -2.21 1.54 -30.64
N ASP A 78 -2.31 2.81 -30.25
CA ASP A 78 -1.38 3.89 -30.58
C ASP A 78 -0.08 3.85 -29.74
N GLY A 79 0.05 2.89 -28.83
CA GLY A 79 1.19 2.73 -27.93
C GLY A 79 1.14 3.63 -26.70
N ILE A 80 0.06 4.41 -26.50
CA ILE A 80 -0.09 5.28 -25.34
C ILE A 80 -0.52 4.45 -24.13
N VAL A 81 0.15 4.67 -23.00
CA VAL A 81 -0.22 4.08 -21.71
C VAL A 81 -1.31 4.94 -21.06
N GLN A 82 -2.49 4.38 -20.86
CA GLN A 82 -3.62 5.05 -20.22
C GLN A 82 -3.90 4.46 -18.84
N SER A 83 -3.96 5.32 -17.82
CA SER A 83 -4.37 4.93 -16.48
C SER A 83 -5.87 4.70 -16.41
N ILE A 84 -6.26 3.56 -15.85
CA ILE A 84 -7.66 3.21 -15.58
C ILE A 84 -8.02 3.55 -14.14
N CYS A 85 -7.14 3.19 -13.20
CA CYS A 85 -7.30 3.56 -11.79
C CYS A 85 -5.95 3.60 -11.09
N GLU A 86 -5.79 4.55 -10.17
CA GLU A 86 -4.72 4.53 -9.17
C GLU A 86 -5.33 4.39 -7.77
N GLN A 87 -4.90 3.38 -7.03
CA GLN A 87 -5.41 3.08 -5.69
C GLN A 87 -4.28 3.09 -4.65
N PRO A 88 -4.35 3.95 -3.63
CA PRO A 88 -3.40 3.91 -2.52
C PRO A 88 -3.56 2.63 -1.71
N VAL A 89 -2.43 2.05 -1.28
CA VAL A 89 -2.41 0.86 -0.40
C VAL A 89 -2.22 1.21 1.08
N PHE A 90 -1.96 2.49 1.41
CA PHE A 90 -1.72 2.99 2.77
C PHE A 90 -0.61 2.22 3.51
N GLY A 91 0.47 1.95 2.79
CA GLY A 91 1.67 1.27 3.26
C GLY A 91 2.71 1.25 2.13
N THR A 92 3.78 0.51 2.33
CA THR A 92 4.86 0.37 1.34
C THR A 92 4.75 -0.97 0.63
N ILE A 93 4.60 -0.94 -0.69
CA ILE A 93 4.59 -2.15 -1.53
C ILE A 93 6.01 -2.71 -1.57
N LYS A 94 6.15 -4.00 -1.27
CA LYS A 94 7.42 -4.73 -1.31
C LYS A 94 7.52 -5.57 -2.56
N ASP A 95 6.46 -6.26 -2.94
CA ASP A 95 6.42 -7.10 -4.14
C ASP A 95 5.00 -7.30 -4.68
N LEU A 96 4.92 -7.56 -5.98
CA LEU A 96 3.69 -7.80 -6.73
C LEU A 96 3.85 -9.03 -7.62
N ALA A 97 2.80 -9.83 -7.72
CA ALA A 97 2.73 -10.91 -8.70
C ALA A 97 1.32 -11.14 -9.19
N ILE A 98 1.21 -11.84 -10.30
CA ILE A 98 -0.05 -12.28 -10.88
C ILE A 98 -0.21 -13.77 -10.61
N ILE A 99 -1.37 -14.16 -10.10
CA ILE A 99 -1.81 -15.55 -10.10
C ILE A 99 -2.84 -15.69 -11.22
N PRO A 100 -2.49 -16.41 -12.30
CA PRO A 100 -3.42 -16.63 -13.39
C PRO A 100 -4.65 -17.41 -12.93
N TRP A 101 -5.79 -17.12 -13.53
CA TRP A 101 -7.03 -17.85 -13.27
C TRP A 101 -6.87 -19.37 -13.50
N ASN A 102 -7.49 -20.18 -12.64
CA ASN A 102 -7.58 -21.63 -12.84
C ASN A 102 -8.96 -22.17 -12.51
N ASP A 103 -9.62 -22.71 -13.54
CA ASP A 103 -10.93 -23.35 -13.44
C ASP A 103 -10.98 -24.52 -12.46
N LYS A 104 -9.83 -25.18 -12.20
CA LYS A 104 -9.75 -26.36 -11.33
C LYS A 104 -9.77 -26.04 -9.84
N PHE A 105 -9.35 -24.84 -9.43
CA PHE A 105 -9.15 -24.50 -8.02
C PHE A 105 -10.08 -23.40 -7.51
N HIS A 106 -10.80 -22.70 -8.39
CA HIS A 106 -11.59 -21.52 -8.00
C HIS A 106 -13.07 -21.68 -8.36
N SER A 107 -13.84 -22.30 -7.46
CA SER A 107 -15.31 -22.42 -7.57
C SER A 107 -16.08 -21.16 -7.16
N ARG A 108 -15.40 -20.12 -6.65
CA ARG A 108 -16.03 -18.98 -5.95
C ARG A 108 -15.87 -17.62 -6.64
N SER A 109 -15.05 -17.51 -7.67
CA SER A 109 -14.89 -16.28 -8.45
C SER A 109 -15.53 -16.46 -9.84
N PRO A 110 -16.64 -15.79 -10.14
CA PRO A 110 -17.45 -16.10 -11.33
C PRO A 110 -16.88 -15.57 -12.66
N GLN A 111 -15.66 -15.01 -12.70
CA GLN A 111 -15.28 -14.12 -13.82
C GLN A 111 -14.02 -14.50 -14.61
N GLY A 112 -13.31 -15.58 -14.29
CA GLY A 112 -12.18 -16.04 -15.11
C GLY A 112 -10.95 -15.12 -15.11
N LYS A 113 -10.84 -14.21 -14.15
CA LYS A 113 -9.82 -13.15 -14.13
C LYS A 113 -8.63 -13.53 -13.26
N ASP A 114 -7.48 -13.00 -13.61
CA ASP A 114 -6.26 -13.16 -12.84
C ASP A 114 -6.35 -12.38 -11.51
N LEU A 115 -5.63 -12.86 -10.51
CA LEU A 115 -5.54 -12.23 -9.19
C LEU A 115 -4.22 -11.47 -9.06
N LEU A 116 -4.30 -10.26 -8.53
CA LEU A 116 -3.13 -9.51 -8.14
C LEU A 116 -2.77 -9.87 -6.69
N VAL A 117 -1.53 -10.31 -6.49
CA VAL A 117 -1.00 -10.61 -5.16
C VAL A 117 -0.05 -9.50 -4.77
N VAL A 118 -0.26 -8.97 -3.57
CA VAL A 118 0.51 -7.85 -3.02
C VAL A 118 1.13 -8.26 -1.70
N ILE A 119 2.43 -8.02 -1.58
CA ILE A 119 3.13 -8.03 -0.29
C ILE A 119 3.51 -6.60 0.06
N SER A 120 3.19 -6.19 1.29
CA SER A 120 3.52 -4.86 1.80
C SER A 120 4.18 -4.91 3.19
N ASP A 121 4.47 -3.74 3.74
CA ASP A 121 4.85 -3.55 5.13
C ASP A 121 3.72 -3.83 6.14
N SER A 122 2.51 -4.20 5.70
CA SER A 122 1.48 -4.74 6.60
C SER A 122 1.86 -6.09 7.24
N GLY A 123 2.79 -6.83 6.62
CA GLY A 123 3.12 -8.20 7.01
C GLY A 123 2.15 -9.25 6.48
N ASN A 124 1.21 -8.86 5.60
CA ASN A 124 0.24 -9.76 4.98
C ASN A 124 0.56 -10.02 3.50
N LEU A 125 0.29 -11.23 3.05
CA LEU A 125 0.10 -11.60 1.65
C LEU A 125 -1.36 -11.34 1.27
N SER A 126 -1.59 -10.38 0.38
CA SER A 126 -2.94 -9.90 0.04
C SER A 126 -3.30 -10.30 -1.38
N PHE A 127 -4.47 -10.90 -1.56
CA PHE A 127 -4.99 -11.30 -2.86
C PHE A 127 -6.10 -10.34 -3.25
N LEU A 128 -5.95 -9.68 -4.39
CA LEU A 128 -6.85 -8.64 -4.87
C LEU A 128 -7.46 -9.06 -6.21
N SER A 129 -8.73 -8.71 -6.41
CA SER A 129 -9.42 -8.80 -7.70
C SER A 129 -9.91 -7.43 -8.11
N PHE A 130 -9.92 -7.14 -9.41
CA PHE A 130 -10.40 -5.86 -9.91
C PHE A 130 -11.90 -5.89 -10.19
N CYS A 131 -12.62 -4.95 -9.59
CA CYS A 131 -14.04 -4.75 -9.82
C CYS A 131 -14.23 -3.67 -10.88
N ASN A 132 -14.71 -4.07 -12.07
CA ASN A 132 -14.97 -3.15 -13.18
C ASN A 132 -16.05 -2.12 -12.83
N GLU A 133 -17.11 -2.53 -12.14
CA GLU A 133 -18.21 -1.64 -11.74
C GLU A 133 -17.74 -0.53 -10.79
N MET A 134 -16.88 -0.88 -9.85
CA MET A 134 -16.36 0.06 -8.84
C MET A 134 -15.06 0.74 -9.27
N HIS A 135 -14.50 0.39 -10.43
CA HIS A 135 -13.19 0.84 -10.92
C HIS A 135 -12.07 0.80 -9.87
N ARG A 136 -12.01 -0.28 -9.09
CA ARG A 136 -11.03 -0.44 -8.00
C ARG A 136 -10.68 -1.90 -7.70
N PHE A 137 -9.54 -2.11 -7.08
CA PHE A 137 -9.14 -3.40 -6.52
C PHE A 137 -9.86 -3.66 -5.19
N LEU A 138 -10.43 -4.86 -5.08
CA LEU A 138 -11.08 -5.38 -3.88
C LEU A 138 -10.23 -6.48 -3.28
N PRO A 139 -10.00 -6.47 -1.95
CA PRO A 139 -9.35 -7.58 -1.28
C PRO A 139 -10.27 -8.80 -1.25
N LEU A 140 -9.75 -9.93 -1.71
CA LEU A 140 -10.41 -11.24 -1.58
C LEU A 140 -10.03 -11.91 -0.27
N THR A 141 -8.74 -11.92 0.05
CA THR A 141 -8.22 -12.51 1.29
C THR A 141 -6.86 -11.93 1.65
N HIS A 142 -6.54 -12.03 2.94
CA HIS A 142 -5.23 -11.66 3.49
C HIS A 142 -4.72 -12.82 4.33
N VAL A 143 -3.47 -13.22 4.09
CA VAL A 143 -2.78 -14.24 4.88
C VAL A 143 -1.63 -13.57 5.60
N GLN A 144 -1.62 -13.62 6.92
CA GLN A 144 -0.55 -13.01 7.70
C GLN A 144 0.73 -13.83 7.58
N LEU A 145 1.80 -13.19 7.12
CA LEU A 145 3.15 -13.77 7.02
C LEU A 145 4.05 -13.32 8.16
N SER A 146 3.90 -12.07 8.61
CA SER A 146 4.72 -11.48 9.67
C SER A 146 3.96 -10.41 10.44
N LYS A 147 4.63 -9.84 11.46
CA LYS A 147 4.18 -8.58 12.06
C LYS A 147 4.35 -7.43 11.06
N PRO A 148 3.55 -6.35 11.18
CA PRO A 148 3.75 -5.13 10.40
C PRO A 148 5.16 -4.57 10.56
N GLY A 149 5.64 -3.93 9.51
CA GLY A 149 6.95 -3.33 9.39
C GLY A 149 7.75 -3.82 8.19
N ASN A 150 9.00 -3.34 8.14
CA ASN A 150 9.91 -3.58 7.03
C ASN A 150 11.28 -4.11 7.53
N LEU A 151 11.28 -4.98 8.53
CA LEU A 151 12.52 -5.58 9.05
C LEU A 151 13.11 -6.56 8.03
N ARG A 152 14.44 -6.69 8.01
CA ARG A 152 15.14 -7.51 7.00
C ARG A 152 14.95 -9.01 7.19
N HIS A 153 14.69 -9.46 8.41
CA HIS A 153 14.52 -10.87 8.76
C HIS A 153 13.06 -11.35 8.74
N GLN A 154 12.12 -10.46 8.42
CA GLN A 154 10.71 -10.82 8.30
C GLN A 154 10.43 -11.41 6.91
N LEU A 155 9.57 -12.43 6.87
CA LEU A 155 9.04 -13.01 5.64
C LEU A 155 8.24 -11.96 4.84
N GLY A 156 8.03 -12.24 3.55
CA GLY A 156 7.29 -11.33 2.68
C GLY A 156 8.17 -10.21 2.17
N ARG A 157 9.38 -10.56 1.70
CA ARG A 157 10.28 -9.65 0.97
C ARG A 157 10.26 -9.89 -0.51
N ARG A 158 10.03 -11.15 -0.91
CA ARG A 158 9.94 -11.57 -2.30
C ARG A 158 8.77 -12.49 -2.49
N LEU A 159 8.12 -12.33 -3.63
CA LEU A 159 7.01 -13.14 -4.08
C LEU A 159 7.42 -13.83 -5.38
N ALA A 160 7.24 -15.14 -5.42
CA ALA A 160 7.31 -15.91 -6.65
C ALA A 160 6.00 -16.67 -6.82
N VAL A 161 5.54 -16.79 -8.06
CA VAL A 161 4.39 -17.62 -8.39
C VAL A 161 4.89 -18.73 -9.30
N ASP A 162 4.65 -19.98 -8.90
CA ASP A 162 4.94 -21.13 -9.73
C ASP A 162 4.09 -21.07 -11.01
N SER A 163 4.69 -21.50 -12.12
CA SER A 163 4.04 -21.81 -13.39
C SER A 163 2.80 -22.71 -13.26
N ARG A 164 2.73 -23.54 -12.21
CA ARG A 164 1.56 -24.36 -11.86
C ARG A 164 0.55 -23.65 -10.93
N GLN A 165 0.72 -22.35 -10.75
CA GLN A 165 -0.12 -21.42 -9.98
C GLN A 165 -0.09 -21.63 -8.46
N ALA A 166 0.96 -22.26 -7.93
CA ALA A 166 1.26 -22.24 -6.50
C ALA A 166 2.13 -21.01 -6.18
N ALA A 167 1.65 -20.06 -5.38
CA ALA A 167 2.48 -18.96 -4.91
C ALA A 167 3.47 -19.44 -3.84
N VAL A 168 4.75 -19.10 -3.99
CA VAL A 168 5.82 -19.36 -3.02
C VAL A 168 6.44 -18.03 -2.63
N TRP A 169 6.42 -17.72 -1.34
CA TRP A 169 7.04 -16.52 -0.77
C TRP A 169 8.25 -16.93 0.08
N LYS A 170 9.34 -16.18 -0.01
CA LYS A 170 10.55 -16.34 0.82
C LYS A 170 10.82 -15.09 1.64
#